data_AF-A0A401IKJ6-F1
#
_entry.id   AF-A0A401IKJ6-F1
#
_cell.length_a   1.000
_cell.length_b   1.000
_cell.length_c   1.000
_cell.angle_alpha   90.00
_cell.angle_beta   90.00
_cell.angle_gamma   90.00
#
_symmetry.space_group_name_H-M   'P 1'
#
loop_
_entity.id
_entity.type
_entity.pdbx_description
1 polymer ?
#
loop_
_entity_poly.entity_id
_entity_poly.type
_entity_poly.pdbx_seq_one_letter_code
_entity_poly.pdbx_strand_id
1 'polypeptide(L)'
;MSSSRTEIKLLACQHNDQTWSAVPGEEIVSLEELDQLGEGALLMLNLGNNRQIQGRPELAGPELVRQLQKLSRLSEKLKDQQEEIEQWKQSLTIQSQELSRREMEMEARFEQLEDVEKDLAQIERRRQEANLPWDKIQQTQQGVQAFQSRFGTMLNLAPEQEQKLEQLMNRLADSGQGTDALDQPLKLTLEAIETQQQILNGFWRQLETLKTQVGQQQQQLAHQGERLNQRLEELEGTRISLEQSKIQFALEQHILNHKQELLGKITLDLQTNQDLQDTLEQITSGTGDVQVDLKVDLVALENMPLRELETIINSLQAELDKLVQFVNDQEEELTVQCEAVQALKENLAKAGAYDRITIENELTEEQERKEFLDETLVGQRRNLKERQGILWEHLRVLRRRQGVIDFDGGSSTVNVEPVLLQLQEMQDNTKQERQKLESEIQPLKESLQQIQRMINQLDDEQNRKTQQLKTEQENWQQAQIKVAQMQMSLGLYEEALQPLQNQLDDMKHHLGILAQWLNP
;
A
#
# COMPACT_ATOMS: atom_id res chain seq x y z
N MET A 1 60.03 73.51 -11.47
CA MET A 1 59.79 72.07 -11.28
C MET A 1 58.34 71.93 -10.87
N SER A 2 57.43 71.75 -11.83
CA SER A 2 56.00 71.64 -11.58
C SER A 2 55.66 70.18 -11.25
N SER A 3 55.34 69.90 -9.98
CA SER A 3 54.82 68.60 -9.55
C SER A 3 53.43 68.39 -10.17
N SER A 4 53.28 67.41 -11.06
CA SER A 4 51.98 67.00 -11.59
C SER A 4 51.22 66.22 -10.51
N ARG A 5 50.10 66.80 -10.05
CA ARG A 5 49.21 66.22 -9.04
C ARG A 5 48.13 65.42 -9.76
N THR A 6 47.99 64.13 -9.45
CA THR A 6 46.96 63.27 -10.06
C THR A 6 45.75 63.24 -9.14
N GLU A 7 44.56 63.50 -9.67
CA GLU A 7 43.29 63.47 -8.93
C GLU A 7 42.53 62.19 -9.27
N ILE A 8 42.14 61.43 -8.24
CA ILE A 8 41.41 60.17 -8.40
C ILE A 8 40.01 60.33 -7.82
N LYS A 9 39.00 60.06 -8.65
CA LYS A 9 37.59 60.05 -8.25
C LYS A 9 37.22 58.66 -7.72
N LEU A 10 36.68 58.59 -6.50
CA LEU A 10 36.18 57.36 -5.89
C LEU A 10 34.80 57.02 -6.47
N LEU A 11 34.62 55.78 -6.93
CA LEU A 11 33.38 55.34 -7.61
C LEU A 11 32.57 54.35 -6.75
N ALA A 12 33.24 53.37 -6.14
CA ALA A 12 32.61 52.36 -5.30
C ALA A 12 33.59 51.94 -4.20
N CYS A 13 33.05 51.56 -3.04
CA CYS A 13 33.83 51.01 -1.93
C CYS A 13 33.38 49.57 -1.63
N GLN A 14 34.35 48.72 -1.30
CA GLN A 14 34.09 47.36 -0.87
C GLN A 14 33.93 47.34 0.65
N HIS A 15 32.84 46.76 1.12
CA HIS A 15 32.57 46.53 2.53
C HIS A 15 33.25 45.23 3.01
N ASN A 16 33.32 45.06 4.34
CA ASN A 16 33.95 43.90 4.98
C ASN A 16 33.28 42.56 4.64
N ASP A 17 32.03 42.59 4.17
CA ASP A 17 31.24 41.44 3.69
C ASP A 17 31.45 41.15 2.19
N GLN A 18 32.47 41.77 1.58
CA GLN A 18 32.80 41.69 0.16
C GLN A 18 31.76 42.32 -0.79
N THR A 19 30.74 43.02 -0.27
CA THR A 19 29.77 43.74 -1.10
C THR A 19 30.32 45.09 -1.53
N TRP A 20 29.95 45.54 -2.73
CA TRP A 20 30.36 46.85 -3.26
C TRP A 20 29.17 47.81 -3.21
N SER A 21 29.38 48.98 -2.63
CA SER A 21 28.42 50.08 -2.70
C SER A 21 29.01 51.26 -3.46
N ALA A 22 28.16 51.98 -4.20
CA ALA A 22 28.57 53.20 -4.89
C ALA A 22 28.88 54.28 -3.85
N VAL A 23 29.99 55.01 -4.03
CA VAL A 23 30.33 56.12 -3.14
C VAL A 23 29.38 57.29 -3.45
N PRO A 24 28.58 57.77 -2.48
CA PRO A 24 27.67 58.87 -2.73
C PRO A 24 28.44 60.21 -2.79
N GLY A 25 28.49 60.83 -3.96
CA GLY A 25 29.12 62.14 -4.19
C GLY A 25 30.42 62.06 -5.01
N GLU A 26 30.96 63.23 -5.39
CA GLU A 26 32.26 63.31 -6.08
C GLU A 26 33.40 63.44 -5.07
N GLU A 27 33.77 62.34 -4.43
CA GLU A 27 34.92 62.30 -3.53
C GLU A 27 36.21 62.09 -4.35
N ILE A 28 37.16 63.04 -4.21
CA ILE A 28 38.42 63.08 -4.94
C ILE A 28 39.60 62.95 -3.98
N VAL A 29 40.54 62.06 -4.27
CA VAL A 29 41.78 61.87 -3.50
C VAL A 29 42.98 62.22 -4.38
N SER A 30 43.91 63.01 -3.86
CA SER A 30 45.13 63.41 -4.58
C SER A 30 46.25 62.39 -4.39
N LEU A 31 46.98 62.07 -5.45
CA LEU A 31 48.12 61.16 -5.45
C LEU A 31 49.35 61.85 -6.06
N GLU A 32 50.49 61.79 -5.37
CA GLU A 32 51.77 62.31 -5.84
C GLU A 32 52.52 61.21 -6.59
N GLU A 33 52.81 61.48 -7.87
CA GLU A 33 53.58 60.66 -8.83
C GLU A 33 53.02 59.25 -9.18
N LEU A 34 52.33 59.17 -10.32
CA LEU A 34 52.13 57.94 -11.10
C LEU A 34 52.50 58.24 -12.56
N ASP A 35 53.74 57.97 -12.95
CA ASP A 35 54.29 58.41 -14.25
C ASP A 35 53.72 57.70 -15.50
N GLN A 36 52.77 56.76 -15.39
CA GLN A 36 52.42 55.88 -16.53
C GLN A 36 50.95 55.40 -16.60
N LEU A 37 49.96 56.16 -16.11
CA LEU A 37 48.54 55.80 -16.27
C LEU A 37 47.77 56.88 -17.04
N GLY A 38 47.11 56.47 -18.12
CA GLY A 38 46.28 57.37 -18.93
C GLY A 38 45.00 57.82 -18.20
N GLU A 39 44.53 59.02 -18.53
CA GLU A 39 43.28 59.58 -18.00
C GLU A 39 42.10 58.62 -18.29
N GLY A 40 41.33 58.26 -17.24
CA GLY A 40 40.23 57.30 -17.31
C GLY A 40 40.57 55.85 -16.92
N ALA A 41 41.79 55.55 -16.45
CA ALA A 41 42.13 54.24 -15.93
C ALA A 41 41.42 53.92 -14.59
N LEU A 42 40.81 52.74 -14.48
CA LEU A 42 40.19 52.26 -13.24
C LEU A 42 41.24 51.64 -12.31
N LEU A 43 41.28 52.13 -11.08
CA LEU A 43 42.26 51.73 -10.07
C LEU A 43 41.56 51.20 -8.82
N MET A 44 42.19 50.19 -8.20
CA MET A 44 41.83 49.69 -6.89
C MET A 44 42.78 50.28 -5.85
N LEU A 45 42.21 50.88 -4.81
CA LEU A 45 42.92 51.66 -3.82
C LEU A 45 42.51 51.19 -2.43
N ASN A 46 43.50 50.89 -1.59
CA ASN A 46 43.25 50.65 -0.17
C ASN A 46 43.34 51.98 0.58
N LEU A 47 42.25 52.38 1.24
CA LEU A 47 42.19 53.61 2.02
C LEU A 47 42.28 53.27 3.51
N GLY A 48 43.17 53.94 4.24
CA GLY A 48 43.23 53.85 5.70
C GLY A 48 42.11 54.65 6.37
N ASN A 49 41.98 54.54 7.70
CA ASN A 49 40.95 55.22 8.50
C ASN A 49 40.92 56.75 8.32
N ASN A 50 42.02 57.37 7.89
CA ASN A 50 42.12 58.81 7.60
C ASN A 50 41.92 59.15 6.11
N ARG A 51 41.36 58.25 5.30
CA ARG A 51 41.21 58.38 3.83
C ARG A 51 42.52 58.67 3.09
N GLN A 52 43.64 58.31 3.70
CA GLN A 52 44.95 58.30 3.05
C GLN A 52 45.15 56.98 2.32
N ILE A 53 45.79 57.05 1.16
CA ILE A 53 46.07 55.89 0.32
C ILE A 53 47.13 55.04 1.03
N GLN A 54 46.81 53.79 1.32
CA GLN A 54 47.70 52.81 1.92
C GLN A 54 48.15 51.83 0.84
N GLY A 55 49.45 51.78 0.57
CA GLY A 55 50.02 50.91 -0.47
C GLY A 55 50.04 51.52 -1.86
N ARG A 56 50.46 50.73 -2.86
CA ARG A 56 50.51 51.17 -4.26
C ARG A 56 49.16 50.92 -4.95
N PRO A 57 48.64 51.88 -5.75
CA PRO A 57 47.44 51.68 -6.56
C PRO A 57 47.61 50.53 -7.56
N GLU A 58 46.61 49.65 -7.62
CA GLU A 58 46.59 48.53 -8.58
C GLU A 58 45.54 48.79 -9.67
N LEU A 59 45.73 48.20 -10.86
CA LEU A 59 44.72 48.26 -11.93
C LEU A 59 43.49 47.45 -11.51
N ALA A 60 42.30 48.05 -11.56
CA ALA A 60 41.06 47.38 -11.17
C ALA A 60 40.53 46.39 -12.23
N GLY A 61 41.08 46.43 -13.45
CA GLY A 61 40.63 45.61 -14.59
C GLY A 61 40.62 44.09 -14.32
N PRO A 62 41.72 43.48 -13.85
CA PRO A 62 41.79 42.04 -13.61
C PRO A 62 40.78 41.55 -12.56
N GLU A 63 40.60 42.31 -11.48
CA GLU A 63 39.70 41.94 -10.38
C GLU A 63 38.23 42.12 -10.77
N LEU A 64 37.89 43.18 -11.50
CA LEU A 64 36.54 43.36 -12.06
C LEU A 64 36.18 42.24 -13.03
N VAL A 65 37.11 41.84 -13.90
CA VAL A 65 36.93 40.69 -14.80
C VAL A 65 36.69 39.41 -14.00
N ARG A 66 37.44 39.18 -12.91
CA ARG A 66 37.25 38.03 -12.01
C ARG A 66 35.86 38.01 -11.37
N GLN A 67 35.38 39.15 -10.88
CA GLN A 67 34.05 39.25 -10.25
C GLN A 67 32.91 39.07 -11.28
N LEU A 68 33.06 39.64 -12.48
CA LEU A 68 32.11 39.44 -13.58
C LEU A 68 32.06 37.97 -14.02
N GLN A 69 33.20 37.28 -14.07
CA GLN A 69 33.26 35.85 -14.35
C GLN A 69 32.56 35.02 -13.26
N LYS A 70 32.72 35.38 -11.98
CA LYS A 70 32.01 34.72 -10.87
C LYS A 70 30.49 34.92 -10.97
N LEU A 71 30.03 36.15 -11.24
CA LEU A 71 28.61 36.45 -11.43
C LEU A 71 28.03 35.70 -12.64
N SER A 72 28.79 35.59 -13.74
CA SER A 72 28.39 34.79 -14.90
C SER A 72 28.18 33.33 -14.52
N ARG A 73 29.11 32.72 -13.77
CA ARG A 73 28.99 31.32 -13.31
C ARG A 73 27.83 31.11 -12.35
N LEU A 74 27.55 32.07 -11.46
CA LEU A 74 26.39 32.00 -10.57
C LEU A 74 25.07 32.13 -11.34
N SER A 75 25.01 33.00 -12.34
CA SER A 75 23.85 33.12 -13.22
C SER A 75 23.61 31.84 -14.03
N GLU A 76 24.67 31.16 -14.45
CA GLU A 76 24.60 29.89 -15.18
C GLU A 76 24.07 28.78 -14.26
N LYS A 77 24.65 28.63 -13.05
CA LYS A 77 24.13 27.70 -12.03
C LYS A 77 22.67 27.94 -11.65
N LEU A 78 22.25 29.20 -11.54
CA LEU A 78 20.85 29.53 -11.24
C LEU A 78 19.91 29.13 -12.38
N LYS A 79 20.36 29.19 -13.64
CA LYS A 79 19.59 28.69 -14.79
C LYS A 79 19.51 27.17 -14.76
N ASP A 80 20.61 26.47 -14.50
CA ASP A 80 20.62 25.00 -14.41
C ASP A 80 19.65 24.52 -13.33
N GLN A 81 19.67 25.15 -12.14
CA GLN A 81 18.72 24.85 -11.06
C GLN A 81 17.26 25.17 -11.46
N GLN A 82 17.02 26.23 -12.23
CA GLN A 82 15.69 26.54 -12.75
C GLN A 82 15.19 25.49 -13.74
N GLU A 83 16.07 24.98 -14.60
CA GLU A 83 15.75 23.89 -15.53
C GLU A 83 15.48 22.58 -14.79
N GLU A 84 16.24 22.25 -13.75
CA GLU A 84 15.98 21.09 -12.89
C GLU A 84 14.61 21.21 -12.18
N ILE A 85 14.27 22.38 -11.65
CA ILE A 85 12.96 22.64 -11.03
C ILE A 85 11.82 22.51 -12.05
N GLU A 86 12.01 22.99 -13.28
CA GLU A 86 11.05 22.81 -14.39
C GLU A 86 10.86 21.33 -14.74
N GLN A 87 11.95 20.56 -14.83
CA GLN A 87 11.90 19.11 -15.08
C GLN A 87 11.20 18.38 -13.93
N TRP A 88 11.48 18.74 -12.68
CA TRP A 88 10.78 18.19 -11.52
C TRP A 88 9.28 18.52 -11.56
N LYS A 89 8.89 19.76 -11.87
CA LYS A 89 7.47 20.12 -12.05
C LYS A 89 6.79 19.30 -13.15
N GLN A 90 7.47 19.06 -14.27
CA GLN A 90 6.95 18.24 -15.36
C GLN A 90 6.76 16.79 -14.91
N SER A 91 7.74 16.20 -14.21
CA SER A 91 7.60 14.83 -13.67
C SER A 91 6.45 14.71 -12.66
N LEU A 92 6.29 15.72 -11.79
CA LEU A 92 5.24 15.74 -10.76
C LEU A 92 3.85 15.93 -11.38
N THR A 93 3.77 16.68 -12.48
CA THR A 93 2.55 16.82 -13.29
C THR A 93 2.16 15.49 -13.95
N ILE A 94 3.13 14.77 -14.52
CA ILE A 94 2.90 13.45 -15.12
C ILE A 94 2.44 12.46 -14.04
N GLN A 95 3.10 12.43 -12.88
CA GLN A 95 2.71 11.58 -11.75
C GLN A 95 1.29 11.90 -11.25
N SER A 96 0.94 13.18 -11.13
CA SER A 96 -0.41 13.63 -10.78
C SER A 96 -1.46 13.16 -11.79
N GLN A 97 -1.16 13.24 -13.08
CA GLN A 97 -2.05 12.78 -14.16
C GLN A 97 -2.20 11.24 -14.15
N GLU A 98 -1.13 10.49 -13.94
CA GLU A 98 -1.19 9.04 -13.81
C GLU A 98 -1.97 8.60 -12.57
N LEU A 99 -1.82 9.32 -11.45
CA LEU A 99 -2.58 9.05 -10.23
C LEU A 99 -4.06 9.32 -10.43
N SER A 100 -4.42 10.47 -11.02
CA SER A 100 -5.81 10.81 -11.38
C SER A 100 -6.41 9.78 -12.35
N ARG A 101 -5.62 9.28 -13.30
CA ARG A 101 -6.04 8.22 -14.22
C ARG A 101 -6.30 6.91 -13.48
N ARG A 102 -5.42 6.51 -12.56
CA ARG A 102 -5.61 5.30 -11.74
C ARG A 102 -6.81 5.41 -10.83
N GLU A 103 -7.05 6.58 -10.23
CA GLU A 103 -8.27 6.85 -9.45
C GLU A 103 -9.50 6.65 -10.30
N MET A 104 -9.54 7.23 -11.51
CA MET A 104 -10.67 7.04 -12.43
C MET A 104 -10.86 5.57 -12.87
N GLU A 105 -9.77 4.83 -13.11
CA GLU A 105 -9.84 3.39 -13.42
C GLU A 105 -10.33 2.57 -12.22
N MET A 106 -10.01 2.96 -10.99
CA MET A 106 -10.51 2.32 -9.77
C MET A 106 -11.99 2.63 -9.54
N GLU A 107 -12.41 3.89 -9.68
CA GLU A 107 -13.82 4.31 -9.59
C GLU A 107 -14.69 3.55 -10.60
N ALA A 108 -14.23 3.44 -11.85
CA ALA A 108 -14.93 2.66 -12.88
C ALA A 108 -15.03 1.17 -12.54
N ARG A 109 -14.02 0.58 -11.87
CA ARG A 109 -14.10 -0.80 -11.37
C ARG A 109 -15.07 -0.93 -10.20
N PHE A 110 -15.16 0.07 -9.32
CA PHE A 110 -16.15 0.09 -8.25
C PHE A 110 -17.57 0.14 -8.80
N GLU A 111 -17.85 1.00 -9.79
CA GLU A 111 -19.15 1.03 -10.46
C GLU A 111 -19.49 -0.32 -11.11
N GLN A 112 -18.52 -0.97 -11.79
CA GLN A 112 -18.71 -2.30 -12.37
C GLN A 112 -19.03 -3.36 -11.30
N LEU A 113 -18.38 -3.32 -10.15
CA LEU A 113 -18.65 -4.24 -9.05
C LEU A 113 -20.05 -4.01 -8.47
N GLU A 114 -20.47 -2.75 -8.31
CA GLU A 114 -21.79 -2.41 -7.83
C GLU A 114 -22.90 -2.87 -8.80
N ASP A 115 -22.65 -2.75 -10.11
CA ASP A 115 -23.56 -3.26 -11.14
C ASP A 115 -23.62 -4.80 -11.14
N VAL A 116 -22.48 -5.48 -10.97
CA VAL A 116 -22.44 -6.95 -10.82
C VAL A 116 -23.19 -7.39 -9.56
N GLU A 117 -23.05 -6.67 -8.44
CA GLU A 117 -23.81 -6.96 -7.21
C GLU A 117 -25.32 -6.77 -7.41
N LYS A 118 -25.73 -5.71 -8.12
CA LYS A 118 -27.14 -5.48 -8.49
C LYS A 118 -27.68 -6.58 -9.40
N ASP A 119 -26.89 -7.03 -10.37
CA ASP A 119 -27.25 -8.12 -11.28
C ASP A 119 -27.36 -9.45 -10.55
N LEU A 120 -26.43 -9.76 -9.64
CA LEU A 120 -26.51 -10.95 -8.79
C LEU A 120 -27.76 -10.92 -7.90
N ALA A 121 -28.06 -9.78 -7.28
CA ALA A 121 -29.26 -9.61 -6.47
C ALA A 121 -30.55 -9.74 -7.31
N GLN A 122 -30.56 -9.24 -8.56
CA GLN A 122 -31.67 -9.44 -9.49
C GLN A 122 -31.81 -10.90 -9.92
N ILE A 123 -30.70 -11.61 -10.20
CA ILE A 123 -30.70 -13.02 -10.57
C ILE A 123 -31.21 -13.88 -9.40
N GLU A 124 -30.79 -13.57 -8.17
CA GLU A 124 -31.28 -14.24 -6.97
C GLU A 124 -32.77 -13.99 -6.74
N ARG A 125 -33.25 -12.75 -6.88
CA ARG A 125 -34.69 -12.45 -6.86
C ARG A 125 -35.46 -13.22 -7.92
N ARG A 126 -34.99 -13.20 -9.18
CA ARG A 126 -35.63 -13.93 -10.29
C ARG A 126 -35.63 -15.44 -10.05
N ARG A 127 -34.58 -16.00 -9.45
CA ARG A 127 -34.54 -17.43 -9.06
C ARG A 127 -35.52 -17.73 -7.94
N GLN A 128 -35.60 -16.89 -6.92
CA GLN A 128 -36.58 -17.05 -5.85
C GLN A 128 -38.00 -16.96 -6.40
N GLU A 129 -38.28 -15.98 -7.27
CA GLU A 129 -39.57 -15.81 -7.94
C GLU A 129 -39.89 -16.92 -8.95
N ALA A 130 -38.90 -17.59 -9.54
CA ALA A 130 -39.09 -18.71 -10.48
C ALA A 130 -39.25 -20.07 -9.79
N ASN A 131 -38.63 -20.28 -8.63
CA ASN A 131 -38.79 -21.52 -7.85
C ASN A 131 -40.15 -21.57 -7.16
N LEU A 132 -40.68 -20.41 -6.74
CA LEU A 132 -41.98 -20.32 -6.06
C LEU A 132 -43.19 -20.81 -6.88
N PRO A 133 -43.30 -20.62 -8.21
CA PRO A 133 -44.42 -21.14 -9.01
C PRO A 133 -44.23 -22.58 -9.51
N TRP A 134 -43.00 -22.99 -9.83
CA TRP A 134 -42.75 -24.33 -10.38
C TRP A 134 -42.91 -25.44 -9.33
N ASP A 135 -42.49 -25.20 -8.08
CA ASP A 135 -42.77 -26.13 -6.98
C ASP A 135 -44.26 -26.18 -6.63
N LYS A 136 -44.96 -25.04 -6.70
CA LYS A 136 -46.40 -24.96 -6.46
C LYS A 136 -47.21 -25.71 -7.52
N ILE A 137 -46.86 -25.61 -8.80
CA ILE A 137 -47.59 -26.27 -9.89
C ILE A 137 -47.34 -27.79 -9.89
N GLN A 138 -46.10 -28.23 -9.65
CA GLN A 138 -45.79 -29.67 -9.63
C GLN A 138 -46.39 -30.38 -8.41
N GLN A 139 -46.40 -29.71 -7.24
CA GLN A 139 -46.96 -30.27 -6.00
C GLN A 139 -48.48 -30.16 -5.91
N THR A 140 -49.12 -29.12 -6.47
CA THR A 140 -50.59 -29.11 -6.60
C THR A 140 -51.07 -30.24 -7.50
N GLN A 141 -50.34 -30.55 -8.59
CA GLN A 141 -50.68 -31.67 -9.46
C GLN A 141 -50.57 -33.03 -8.75
N GLN A 142 -49.51 -33.23 -7.93
CA GLN A 142 -49.34 -34.44 -7.12
C GLN A 142 -50.30 -34.50 -5.92
N GLY A 143 -50.55 -33.38 -5.26
CA GLY A 143 -51.45 -33.26 -4.12
C GLY A 143 -52.90 -33.50 -4.52
N VAL A 144 -53.34 -32.97 -5.67
CA VAL A 144 -54.67 -33.25 -6.23
C VAL A 144 -54.80 -34.71 -6.65
N GLN A 145 -53.78 -35.33 -7.26
CA GLN A 145 -53.80 -36.78 -7.58
C GLN A 145 -53.82 -37.67 -6.35
N ALA A 146 -53.02 -37.36 -5.32
CA ALA A 146 -52.99 -38.11 -4.07
C ALA A 146 -54.31 -37.93 -3.29
N PHE A 147 -54.87 -36.72 -3.29
CA PHE A 147 -56.19 -36.43 -2.74
C PHE A 147 -57.29 -37.21 -3.48
N GLN A 148 -57.33 -37.14 -4.81
CA GLN A 148 -58.28 -37.89 -5.65
C GLN A 148 -58.16 -39.41 -5.46
N SER A 149 -56.95 -39.95 -5.32
CA SER A 149 -56.73 -41.39 -5.11
C SER A 149 -57.10 -41.86 -3.70
N ARG A 150 -57.05 -40.96 -2.72
CA ARG A 150 -57.31 -41.29 -1.30
C ARG A 150 -58.77 -41.05 -0.90
N PHE A 151 -59.42 -40.03 -1.50
CA PHE A 151 -60.83 -39.68 -1.25
C PHE A 151 -61.78 -40.20 -2.33
N GLY A 152 -61.36 -40.32 -3.59
CA GLY A 152 -62.20 -40.84 -4.68
C GLY A 152 -62.66 -42.29 -4.44
N THR A 153 -61.88 -43.07 -3.71
CA THR A 153 -62.21 -44.44 -3.31
C THR A 153 -63.13 -44.51 -2.09
N MET A 154 -63.27 -43.43 -1.32
CA MET A 154 -64.04 -43.37 -0.07
C MET A 154 -65.40 -42.66 -0.24
N LEU A 155 -65.50 -41.73 -1.19
CA LEU A 155 -66.73 -41.01 -1.55
C LEU A 155 -67.58 -41.71 -2.60
N ASN A 156 -67.00 -42.64 -3.36
CA ASN A 156 -67.81 -43.62 -4.05
C ASN A 156 -68.42 -44.50 -2.96
N LEU A 157 -69.70 -44.25 -2.65
CA LEU A 157 -70.57 -45.27 -2.05
C LEU A 157 -70.16 -46.60 -2.68
N ALA A 158 -69.77 -47.58 -1.87
CA ALA A 158 -69.48 -48.91 -2.39
C ALA A 158 -70.65 -49.26 -3.34
N PRO A 159 -70.41 -49.75 -4.58
CA PRO A 159 -71.47 -49.94 -5.57
C PRO A 159 -72.60 -50.84 -5.06
N GLU A 160 -72.34 -51.61 -3.99
CA GLU A 160 -73.33 -52.37 -3.24
C GLU A 160 -74.33 -51.52 -2.41
N GLN A 161 -73.92 -50.35 -1.90
CA GLN A 161 -74.79 -49.44 -1.13
C GLN A 161 -75.65 -48.56 -2.04
N GLU A 162 -75.13 -48.13 -3.19
CA GLU A 162 -75.91 -47.42 -4.22
C GLU A 162 -77.02 -48.33 -4.78
N GLN A 163 -76.67 -49.59 -5.08
CA GLN A 163 -77.64 -50.62 -5.48
C GLN A 163 -78.63 -50.98 -4.36
N LYS A 164 -78.20 -50.99 -3.09
CA LYS A 164 -79.11 -51.21 -1.95
C LYS A 164 -80.06 -50.02 -1.75
N LEU A 165 -79.60 -48.78 -1.93
CA LEU A 165 -80.45 -47.58 -1.89
C LEU A 165 -81.47 -47.57 -3.02
N GLU A 166 -81.08 -47.91 -4.26
CA GLU A 166 -82.02 -48.08 -5.38
C GLU A 166 -83.01 -49.22 -5.14
N GLN A 167 -82.58 -50.35 -4.59
CA GLN A 167 -83.46 -51.47 -4.24
C GLN A 167 -84.43 -51.11 -3.10
N LEU A 168 -84.00 -50.29 -2.14
CA LEU A 168 -84.86 -49.83 -1.04
C LEU A 168 -85.85 -48.76 -1.50
N MET A 169 -85.44 -47.82 -2.35
CA MET A 169 -86.34 -46.87 -3.02
C MET A 169 -87.40 -47.60 -3.85
N ASN A 170 -87.01 -48.61 -4.62
CA ASN A 170 -87.95 -49.40 -5.40
C ASN A 170 -88.89 -50.23 -4.51
N ARG A 171 -88.44 -50.73 -3.34
CA ARG A 171 -89.32 -51.41 -2.37
C ARG A 171 -90.26 -50.46 -1.63
N LEU A 172 -89.84 -49.24 -1.33
CA LEU A 172 -90.67 -48.18 -0.77
C LEU A 172 -91.76 -47.73 -1.76
N ALA A 173 -91.41 -47.65 -3.05
CA ALA A 173 -92.34 -47.31 -4.10
C ALA A 173 -93.40 -48.40 -4.36
N ASP A 174 -93.02 -49.68 -4.20
CA ASP A 174 -93.90 -50.83 -4.49
C ASP A 174 -94.59 -51.49 -3.28
N SER A 175 -94.24 -51.17 -2.02
CA SER A 175 -94.86 -51.84 -0.86
C SER A 175 -95.52 -50.89 0.14
N GLY A 176 -96.85 -50.97 0.22
CA GLY A 176 -97.64 -50.50 1.36
C GLY A 176 -97.54 -51.41 2.59
N GLN A 177 -96.33 -51.87 2.96
CA GLN A 177 -96.10 -52.73 4.12
C GLN A 177 -95.10 -52.10 5.10
N GLY A 178 -95.56 -51.84 6.32
CA GLY A 178 -94.82 -51.81 7.59
C GLY A 178 -93.53 -51.01 7.68
N THR A 179 -93.57 -49.93 8.46
CA THR A 179 -92.43 -49.11 8.91
C THR A 179 -91.27 -49.93 9.52
N ASP A 180 -91.53 -51.16 10.00
CA ASP A 180 -90.53 -52.06 10.60
C ASP A 180 -89.44 -52.55 9.61
N ALA A 181 -89.73 -52.64 8.31
CA ALA A 181 -88.73 -53.10 7.31
C ALA A 181 -87.64 -52.05 7.01
N LEU A 182 -87.88 -50.78 7.38
CA LEU A 182 -86.98 -49.65 7.15
C LEU A 182 -86.04 -49.38 8.33
N ASP A 183 -86.38 -49.87 9.52
CA ASP A 183 -85.62 -49.60 10.75
C ASP A 183 -84.20 -50.20 10.69
N GLN A 184 -84.05 -51.42 10.15
CA GLN A 184 -82.75 -52.09 10.08
C GLN A 184 -81.81 -51.49 9.01
N PRO A 185 -82.26 -51.16 7.77
CA PRO A 185 -81.46 -50.40 6.82
C PRO A 185 -81.08 -49.01 7.33
N LEU A 186 -81.99 -48.29 8.01
CA LEU A 186 -81.69 -46.97 8.57
C LEU A 186 -80.63 -47.04 9.66
N LYS A 187 -80.71 -48.03 10.56
CA LYS A 187 -79.66 -48.29 11.58
C LYS A 187 -78.30 -48.53 10.94
N LEU A 188 -78.23 -49.36 9.89
CA LEU A 188 -76.97 -49.61 9.18
C LEU A 188 -76.42 -48.34 8.48
N THR A 189 -77.29 -47.48 7.93
CA THR A 189 -76.84 -46.20 7.35
C THR A 189 -76.37 -45.19 8.39
N LEU A 190 -77.00 -45.16 9.56
CA LEU A 190 -76.59 -44.31 10.68
C LEU A 190 -75.24 -44.79 11.26
N GLU A 191 -75.05 -46.09 11.43
CA GLU A 191 -73.77 -46.67 11.84
C GLU A 191 -72.66 -46.37 10.80
N ALA A 192 -72.96 -46.49 9.50
CA ALA A 192 -72.01 -46.13 8.44
C ALA A 192 -71.62 -44.63 8.50
N ILE A 193 -72.58 -43.73 8.72
CA ILE A 193 -72.31 -42.29 8.88
C ILE A 193 -71.51 -42.01 10.14
N GLU A 194 -71.76 -42.70 11.25
CA GLU A 194 -70.95 -42.58 12.46
C GLU A 194 -69.50 -43.03 12.23
N THR A 195 -69.28 -44.12 11.48
CA THR A 195 -67.92 -44.55 11.12
C THR A 195 -67.23 -43.53 10.21
N GLN A 196 -67.93 -42.94 9.24
CA GLN A 196 -67.40 -41.88 8.37
C GLN A 196 -67.09 -40.60 9.17
N GLN A 197 -67.92 -40.23 10.14
CA GLN A 197 -67.66 -39.10 11.05
C GLN A 197 -66.42 -39.35 11.92
N GLN A 198 -66.19 -40.57 12.41
CA GLN A 198 -64.97 -40.91 13.16
C GLN A 198 -63.70 -40.76 12.32
N ILE A 199 -63.77 -41.15 11.03
CA ILE A 199 -62.66 -40.98 10.08
C ILE A 199 -62.37 -39.50 9.85
N LEU A 200 -63.40 -38.68 9.58
CA LEU A 200 -63.23 -37.22 9.42
C LEU A 200 -62.71 -36.54 10.67
N ASN A 201 -63.19 -36.91 11.86
CA ASN A 201 -62.66 -36.40 13.13
C ASN A 201 -61.16 -36.71 13.28
N GLY A 202 -60.71 -37.87 12.80
CA GLY A 202 -59.29 -38.22 12.72
C GLY A 202 -58.48 -37.26 11.83
N PHE A 203 -59.03 -36.89 10.66
CA PHE A 203 -58.39 -35.93 9.76
C PHE A 203 -58.36 -34.51 10.32
N TRP A 204 -59.42 -34.05 10.98
CA TRP A 204 -59.41 -32.75 11.67
C TRP A 204 -58.36 -32.68 12.76
N ARG A 205 -58.19 -33.76 13.55
CA ARG A 205 -57.10 -33.84 14.55
C ARG A 205 -55.71 -33.77 13.90
N GLN A 206 -55.50 -34.47 12.77
CA GLN A 206 -54.24 -34.40 12.03
C GLN A 206 -53.98 -32.99 11.47
N LEU A 207 -55.01 -32.32 10.96
CA LEU A 207 -54.91 -30.95 10.45
C LEU A 207 -54.55 -29.97 11.58
N GLU A 208 -55.17 -30.09 12.75
CA GLU A 208 -54.84 -29.28 13.93
C GLU A 208 -53.38 -29.48 14.36
N THR A 209 -52.87 -30.72 14.34
CA THR A 209 -51.44 -30.99 14.60
C THR A 209 -50.52 -30.39 13.55
N LEU A 210 -50.89 -30.42 12.26
CA LEU A 210 -50.12 -29.76 11.19
C LEU A 210 -50.14 -28.24 11.35
N LYS A 211 -51.28 -27.65 11.73
CA LYS A 211 -51.44 -26.21 11.96
C LYS A 211 -50.54 -25.70 13.09
N THR A 212 -50.51 -26.43 14.20
CA THR A 212 -49.62 -26.12 15.32
C THR A 212 -48.13 -26.28 14.95
N GLN A 213 -47.77 -27.33 14.21
CA GLN A 213 -46.40 -27.52 13.72
C GLN A 213 -45.96 -26.40 12.77
N VAL A 214 -46.81 -25.99 11.82
CA VAL A 214 -46.56 -24.87 10.90
C VAL A 214 -46.38 -23.57 11.68
N GLY A 215 -47.24 -23.29 12.67
CA GLY A 215 -47.11 -22.09 13.51
C GLY A 215 -45.79 -22.05 14.29
N GLN A 216 -45.37 -23.18 14.88
CA GLN A 216 -44.09 -23.29 15.56
C GLN A 216 -42.91 -23.07 14.61
N GLN A 217 -42.93 -23.69 13.43
CA GLN A 217 -41.85 -23.53 12.45
C GLN A 217 -41.80 -22.13 11.84
N GLN A 218 -42.95 -21.46 11.63
CA GLN A 218 -42.99 -20.05 11.22
C GLN A 218 -42.33 -19.14 12.27
N GLN A 219 -42.62 -19.34 13.56
CA GLN A 219 -41.98 -18.58 14.63
C GLN A 219 -40.47 -18.83 14.65
N GLN A 220 -40.04 -20.08 14.56
CA GLN A 220 -38.60 -20.42 14.50
C GLN A 220 -37.91 -19.77 13.30
N LEU A 221 -38.54 -19.76 12.11
CA LEU A 221 -38.03 -19.08 10.92
C LEU A 221 -37.89 -17.57 11.12
N ALA A 222 -38.84 -16.92 11.79
CA ALA A 222 -38.76 -15.50 12.09
C ALA A 222 -37.56 -15.18 13.00
N HIS A 223 -37.38 -15.93 14.08
CA HIS A 223 -36.23 -15.76 14.98
C HIS A 223 -34.90 -16.04 14.28
N GLN A 224 -34.84 -17.04 13.39
CA GLN A 224 -33.65 -17.31 12.58
C GLN A 224 -33.37 -16.17 11.61
N GLY A 225 -34.40 -15.56 11.01
CA GLY A 225 -34.25 -14.39 10.13
C GLY A 225 -33.71 -13.17 10.88
N GLU A 226 -34.21 -12.88 12.08
CA GLU A 226 -33.68 -11.80 12.93
C GLU A 226 -32.22 -12.03 13.30
N ARG A 227 -31.86 -13.28 13.67
CA ARG A 227 -30.47 -13.65 13.98
C ARG A 227 -29.56 -13.49 12.76
N LEU A 228 -30.02 -13.87 11.56
CA LEU A 228 -29.26 -13.68 10.32
C LEU A 228 -29.01 -12.20 10.04
N ASN A 229 -30.02 -11.33 10.23
CA ASN A 229 -29.85 -9.89 10.07
C ASN A 229 -28.83 -9.32 11.06
N GLN A 230 -28.89 -9.70 12.33
CA GLN A 230 -27.89 -9.29 13.33
C GLN A 230 -26.47 -9.73 12.93
N ARG A 231 -26.31 -10.95 12.41
CA ARG A 231 -25.02 -11.44 11.92
C ARG A 231 -24.51 -10.68 10.70
N LEU A 232 -25.41 -10.25 9.80
CA LEU A 232 -25.06 -9.41 8.65
C LEU A 232 -24.55 -8.03 9.11
N GLU A 233 -25.24 -7.40 10.07
CA GLU A 233 -24.79 -6.13 10.66
C GLU A 233 -23.42 -6.27 11.35
N GLU A 234 -23.21 -7.35 12.12
CA GLU A 234 -21.90 -7.65 12.71
C GLU A 234 -20.80 -7.84 11.66
N LEU A 235 -21.12 -8.45 10.52
CA LEU A 235 -20.17 -8.69 9.43
C LEU A 235 -19.80 -7.37 8.74
N GLU A 236 -20.78 -6.52 8.44
CA GLU A 236 -20.55 -5.18 7.92
C GLU A 236 -19.68 -4.35 8.87
N GLY A 237 -19.96 -4.41 10.18
CA GLY A 237 -19.12 -3.77 11.18
C GLY A 237 -17.66 -4.24 11.15
N THR A 238 -17.43 -5.55 11.04
CA THR A 238 -16.06 -6.09 10.89
C THR A 238 -15.40 -5.76 9.55
N ARG A 239 -16.18 -5.61 8.47
CA ARG A 239 -15.66 -5.20 7.17
C ARG A 239 -15.17 -3.76 7.21
N ILE A 240 -15.95 -2.86 7.84
CA ILE A 240 -15.56 -1.45 8.00
C ILE A 240 -14.29 -1.33 8.85
N SER A 241 -14.17 -2.07 9.96
CA SER A 241 -12.97 -2.02 10.80
C SER A 241 -11.72 -2.57 10.08
N LEU A 242 -11.90 -3.61 9.26
CA LEU A 242 -10.85 -4.15 8.41
C LEU A 242 -10.39 -3.13 7.36
N GLU A 243 -11.32 -2.47 6.67
CA GLU A 243 -11.00 -1.43 5.68
C GLU A 243 -10.25 -0.25 6.33
N GLN A 244 -10.70 0.20 7.50
CA GLN A 244 -10.01 1.24 8.28
C GLN A 244 -8.58 0.82 8.65
N SER A 245 -8.40 -0.43 9.06
CA SER A 245 -7.08 -0.99 9.41
C SER A 245 -6.16 -1.07 8.20
N LYS A 246 -6.68 -1.46 7.03
CA LYS A 246 -5.94 -1.49 5.75
C LYS A 246 -5.51 -0.09 5.31
N ILE A 247 -6.37 0.91 5.48
CA ILE A 247 -6.03 2.32 5.20
C ILE A 247 -4.93 2.80 6.15
N GLN A 248 -5.05 2.54 7.47
CA GLN A 248 -4.01 2.91 8.44
C GLN A 248 -2.67 2.26 8.13
N PHE A 249 -2.67 0.98 7.75
CA PHE A 249 -1.47 0.26 7.31
C PHE A 249 -0.81 0.94 6.11
N ALA A 250 -1.59 1.26 5.07
CA ALA A 250 -1.07 1.92 3.87
C ALA A 250 -0.45 3.29 4.21
N LEU A 251 -1.12 4.08 5.06
CA LEU A 251 -0.60 5.38 5.51
C LEU A 251 0.72 5.26 6.28
N GLU A 252 0.79 4.36 7.27
CA GLU A 252 2.02 4.12 8.03
C GLU A 252 3.15 3.58 7.14
N GLN A 253 2.82 2.75 6.15
CA GLN A 253 3.78 2.23 5.18
C GLN A 253 4.36 3.35 4.31
N HIS A 254 3.52 4.28 3.85
CA HIS A 254 3.97 5.46 3.09
C HIS A 254 4.86 6.37 3.94
N ILE A 255 4.49 6.61 5.22
CA ILE A 255 5.32 7.39 6.15
C ILE A 255 6.67 6.71 6.37
N LEU A 256 6.66 5.39 6.58
CA LEU A 256 7.89 4.61 6.75
C LEU A 256 8.80 4.71 5.53
N ASN A 257 8.26 4.53 4.32
CA ASN A 257 9.03 4.61 3.08
C ASN A 257 9.63 6.01 2.92
N HIS A 258 8.85 7.07 3.15
CA HIS A 258 9.36 8.44 3.07
C HIS A 258 10.49 8.71 4.09
N LYS A 259 10.35 8.24 5.33
CA LYS A 259 11.42 8.37 6.35
C LYS A 259 12.67 7.57 5.97
N GLN A 260 12.52 6.39 5.38
CA GLN A 260 13.65 5.60 4.88
C GLN A 260 14.38 6.28 3.72
N GLU A 261 13.64 6.90 2.79
CA GLU A 261 14.23 7.70 1.71
C GLU A 261 15.00 8.91 2.25
N LEU A 262 14.43 9.64 3.22
CA LEU A 262 15.11 10.76 3.88
C LEU A 262 16.39 10.31 4.60
N LEU A 263 16.34 9.17 5.31
CA LEU A 263 17.50 8.59 5.96
C LEU A 263 18.58 8.22 4.93
N GLY A 264 18.19 7.67 3.77
CA GLY A 264 19.09 7.38 2.65
C GLY A 264 19.80 8.64 2.15
N LYS A 265 19.05 9.74 1.94
CA LYS A 265 19.61 11.03 1.54
C LYS A 265 20.58 11.58 2.59
N ILE A 266 20.19 11.60 3.86
CA ILE A 266 21.05 12.05 4.98
C ILE A 266 22.32 11.22 5.08
N THR A 267 22.25 9.92 4.84
CA THR A 267 23.42 9.03 4.88
C THR A 267 24.38 9.35 3.74
N LEU A 268 23.86 9.63 2.54
CA LEU A 268 24.64 10.05 1.39
C LEU A 268 25.26 11.45 1.61
N ASP A 269 24.52 12.38 2.20
CA ASP A 269 25.03 13.71 2.57
C ASP A 269 26.15 13.61 3.63
N LEU A 270 26.05 12.69 4.59
CA LEU A 270 27.12 12.43 5.55
C LEU A 270 28.36 11.85 4.88
N GLN A 271 28.21 10.94 3.91
CA GLN A 271 29.33 10.37 3.16
C GLN A 271 30.03 11.44 2.31
N THR A 272 29.27 12.23 1.55
CA THR A 272 29.84 13.30 0.73
C THR A 272 30.53 14.38 1.57
N ASN A 273 29.96 14.75 2.73
CA ASN A 273 30.61 15.68 3.65
C ASN A 273 31.88 15.08 4.28
N GLN A 274 31.91 13.77 4.54
CA GLN A 274 33.13 13.09 4.99
C GLN A 274 34.21 13.11 3.90
N ASP A 275 33.85 12.83 2.65
CA ASP A 275 34.81 12.90 1.53
C ASP A 275 35.33 14.33 1.32
N LEU A 276 34.48 15.34 1.47
CA LEU A 276 34.88 16.75 1.43
C LEU A 276 35.81 17.12 2.59
N GLN A 277 35.55 16.60 3.79
CA GLN A 277 36.42 16.81 4.93
C GLN A 277 37.79 16.15 4.71
N ASP A 278 37.82 14.88 4.28
CA ASP A 278 39.05 14.15 3.97
C ASP A 278 39.87 14.83 2.87
N THR A 279 39.23 15.39 1.85
CA THR A 279 39.92 16.14 0.78
C THR A 279 40.44 17.49 1.25
N LEU A 280 39.71 18.21 2.11
CA LEU A 280 40.20 19.45 2.72
C LEU A 280 41.36 19.19 3.68
N GLU A 281 41.29 18.13 4.49
CA GLU A 281 42.38 17.68 5.36
C GLU A 281 43.63 17.30 4.57
N GLN A 282 43.48 16.71 3.37
CA GLN A 282 44.60 16.43 2.45
C GLN A 282 45.20 17.72 1.85
N ILE A 283 44.38 18.71 1.53
CA ILE A 283 44.86 19.99 0.99
C ILE A 283 45.58 20.80 2.07
N THR A 284 45.08 20.81 3.31
CA THR A 284 45.75 21.46 4.44
C THR A 284 47.01 20.73 4.87
N SER A 285 47.03 19.39 4.90
CA SER A 285 48.27 18.62 5.15
C SER A 285 49.27 18.70 3.99
N GLY A 286 48.84 19.04 2.78
CA GLY A 286 49.70 19.40 1.66
C GLY A 286 50.33 20.80 1.74
N THR A 287 49.74 21.72 2.51
CA THR A 287 50.15 23.14 2.56
C THR A 287 50.57 23.65 3.95
N GLY A 288 50.38 22.87 5.02
CA GLY A 288 50.67 23.28 6.39
C GLY A 288 51.30 22.14 7.19
N ASP A 289 52.52 22.43 7.65
CA ASP A 289 53.33 21.82 8.70
C ASP A 289 52.59 20.88 9.71
N VAL A 290 52.23 19.68 9.26
CA VAL A 290 51.93 18.56 10.16
C VAL A 290 52.89 17.45 9.79
N GLN A 291 53.78 17.14 10.74
CA GLN A 291 54.56 15.91 10.75
C GLN A 291 53.59 14.73 10.66
N VAL A 292 53.35 14.25 9.44
CA VAL A 292 52.76 12.93 9.22
C VAL A 292 53.81 11.93 9.69
N ASP A 293 53.53 11.33 10.83
CA ASP A 293 54.35 10.32 11.48
C ASP A 293 54.28 8.99 10.70
N LEU A 294 54.78 8.97 9.46
CA LEU A 294 54.80 7.78 8.58
C LEU A 294 56.14 7.63 7.85
N LYS A 295 57.03 6.83 8.47
CA LYS A 295 57.89 5.78 7.89
C LYS A 295 58.80 6.08 6.68
N VAL A 296 58.95 7.31 6.22
CA VAL A 296 59.94 7.64 5.20
C VAL A 296 61.06 8.42 5.84
N ASP A 297 62.22 7.78 5.97
CA ASP A 297 63.42 8.42 6.48
C ASP A 297 63.92 9.45 5.45
N LEU A 298 63.42 10.67 5.59
CA LEU A 298 63.74 11.82 4.73
C LEU A 298 65.25 12.06 4.68
N VAL A 299 65.98 11.76 5.76
CA VAL A 299 67.45 11.91 5.83
C VAL A 299 68.14 10.84 5.00
N ALA A 300 67.66 9.59 5.04
CA ALA A 300 68.17 8.53 4.16
C ALA A 300 67.88 8.84 2.68
N LEU A 301 66.69 9.37 2.38
CA LEU A 301 66.36 9.79 1.03
C LEU A 301 67.24 10.93 0.56
N GLU A 302 67.51 11.95 1.40
CA GLU A 302 68.38 13.11 1.15
C GLU A 302 69.83 12.77 0.83
N ASN A 303 70.33 11.64 1.29
CA ASN A 303 71.72 11.21 1.10
C ASN A 303 71.91 10.13 0.00
N MET A 304 70.82 9.60 -0.56
CA MET A 304 70.87 8.59 -1.64
C MET A 304 71.39 9.18 -2.97
N PRO A 305 72.11 8.43 -3.82
CA PRO A 305 72.45 8.91 -5.16
C PRO A 305 71.19 9.08 -6.03
N LEU A 306 71.14 10.18 -6.80
CA LEU A 306 69.99 10.57 -7.64
C LEU A 306 69.48 9.44 -8.54
N ARG A 307 70.40 8.65 -9.12
CA ARG A 307 70.06 7.53 -10.00
C ARG A 307 69.28 6.43 -9.27
N GLU A 308 69.60 6.16 -8.01
CA GLU A 308 68.89 5.15 -7.21
C GLU A 308 67.49 5.67 -6.81
N LEU A 309 67.39 6.96 -6.46
CA LEU A 309 66.11 7.61 -6.18
C LEU A 309 65.17 7.60 -7.40
N GLU A 310 65.68 7.91 -8.59
CA GLU A 310 64.93 7.83 -9.85
C GLU A 310 64.46 6.39 -10.15
N THR A 311 65.30 5.38 -9.89
CA THR A 311 64.88 3.97 -10.09
C THR A 311 63.79 3.55 -9.12
N ILE A 312 63.84 4.00 -7.85
CA ILE A 312 62.82 3.72 -6.84
C ILE A 312 61.50 4.41 -7.19
N ILE A 313 61.56 5.67 -7.65
CA ILE A 313 60.37 6.40 -8.10
C ILE A 313 59.71 5.68 -9.28
N ASN A 314 60.50 5.23 -10.26
CA ASN A 314 59.99 4.50 -11.42
C ASN A 314 59.37 3.14 -11.01
N SER A 315 59.96 2.42 -10.05
CA SER A 315 59.36 1.18 -9.54
C SER A 315 58.07 1.44 -8.75
N LEU A 316 58.04 2.49 -7.92
CA LEU A 316 56.86 2.88 -7.16
C LEU A 316 55.72 3.34 -8.07
N GLN A 317 56.02 4.07 -9.15
CA GLN A 317 55.05 4.42 -10.19
C GLN A 317 54.49 3.18 -10.86
N ALA A 318 55.35 2.27 -11.31
CA ALA A 318 54.90 1.04 -11.97
C ALA A 318 54.09 0.12 -11.05
N GLU A 319 54.39 0.09 -9.75
CA GLU A 319 53.58 -0.63 -8.75
C GLU A 319 52.25 0.07 -8.47
N LEU A 320 52.25 1.40 -8.41
CA LEU A 320 51.04 2.20 -8.20
C LEU A 320 50.08 2.06 -9.38
N ASP A 321 50.58 2.13 -10.62
CA ASP A 321 49.75 1.97 -11.81
C ASP A 321 49.04 0.61 -11.84
N LYS A 322 49.72 -0.46 -11.42
CA LYS A 322 49.11 -1.80 -11.28
C LYS A 322 48.03 -1.84 -10.21
N LEU A 323 48.24 -1.18 -9.07
CA LEU A 323 47.26 -1.12 -8.00
C LEU A 323 46.05 -0.28 -8.38
N VAL A 324 46.26 0.84 -9.09
CA VAL A 324 45.18 1.68 -9.63
C VAL A 324 44.33 0.86 -10.60
N GLN A 325 44.96 0.13 -11.53
CA GLN A 325 44.23 -0.72 -12.46
C GLN A 325 43.43 -1.81 -11.73
N PHE A 326 44.04 -2.48 -10.76
CA PHE A 326 43.36 -3.52 -9.97
C PHE A 326 42.18 -2.99 -9.15
N VAL A 327 42.31 -1.83 -8.50
CA VAL A 327 41.21 -1.21 -7.75
C VAL A 327 40.09 -0.78 -8.68
N ASN A 328 40.41 -0.21 -9.84
CA ASN A 328 39.40 0.14 -10.84
C ASN A 328 38.64 -1.09 -11.35
N ASP A 329 39.33 -2.19 -11.65
CA ASP A 329 38.69 -3.45 -12.08
C ASP A 329 37.73 -3.97 -11.01
N GLN A 330 38.10 -3.87 -9.72
CA GLN A 330 37.22 -4.28 -8.61
C GLN A 330 36.05 -3.30 -8.36
N GLU A 331 36.23 -2.00 -8.62
CA GLU A 331 35.14 -1.02 -8.55
C GLU A 331 34.10 -1.24 -9.67
N GLU A 332 34.56 -1.61 -10.86
CA GLU A 332 33.68 -2.03 -11.96
C GLU A 332 32.93 -3.33 -11.59
N GLU A 333 33.61 -4.31 -10.99
CA GLU A 333 32.99 -5.55 -10.49
C GLU A 333 31.91 -5.27 -9.43
N LEU A 334 32.19 -4.37 -8.47
CA LEU A 334 31.22 -3.96 -7.45
C LEU A 334 29.98 -3.31 -8.08
N THR A 335 30.18 -2.50 -9.13
CA THR A 335 29.08 -1.85 -9.87
C THR A 335 28.19 -2.91 -10.52
N VAL A 336 28.78 -3.87 -11.22
CA VAL A 336 28.07 -5.00 -11.83
C VAL A 336 27.31 -5.83 -10.78
N GLN A 337 27.91 -6.09 -9.62
CA GLN A 337 27.25 -6.81 -8.54
C GLN A 337 26.07 -6.03 -7.93
N CYS A 338 26.17 -4.71 -7.84
CA CYS A 338 25.04 -3.87 -7.40
C CYS A 338 23.85 -3.98 -8.36
N GLU A 339 24.10 -3.96 -9.67
CA GLU A 339 23.09 -4.17 -10.69
C GLU A 339 22.47 -5.58 -10.60
N ALA A 340 23.28 -6.61 -10.39
CA ALA A 340 22.80 -7.99 -10.22
C ALA A 340 21.89 -8.16 -8.99
N VAL A 341 22.29 -7.62 -7.84
CA VAL A 341 21.47 -7.62 -6.61
C VAL A 341 20.15 -6.86 -6.82
N GLN A 342 20.18 -5.74 -7.55
CA GLN A 342 18.97 -4.97 -7.86
C GLN A 342 18.03 -5.75 -8.78
N ALA A 343 18.54 -6.40 -9.82
CA ALA A 343 17.76 -7.24 -10.72
C ALA A 343 17.12 -8.44 -9.97
N LEU A 344 17.85 -9.08 -9.05
CA LEU A 344 17.32 -10.17 -8.22
C LEU A 344 16.20 -9.68 -7.28
N LYS A 345 16.33 -8.49 -6.69
CA LYS A 345 15.26 -7.88 -5.87
C LYS A 345 14.01 -7.58 -6.68
N GLU A 346 14.16 -7.08 -7.91
CA GLU A 346 13.04 -6.82 -8.81
C GLU A 346 12.35 -8.11 -9.26
N ASN A 347 13.12 -9.17 -9.51
CA ASN A 347 12.59 -10.48 -9.86
C ASN A 347 11.85 -11.12 -8.67
N LEU A 348 12.35 -10.98 -7.45
CA LEU A 348 11.69 -11.43 -6.23
C LEU A 348 10.32 -10.74 -6.05
N ALA A 349 10.22 -9.45 -6.35
CA ALA A 349 8.95 -8.70 -6.30
C ALA A 349 7.90 -9.20 -7.31
N LYS A 350 8.33 -9.85 -8.40
CA LYS A 350 7.47 -10.38 -9.47
C LYS A 350 7.27 -11.90 -9.40
N ALA A 351 8.01 -12.61 -8.55
CA ALA A 351 8.08 -14.06 -8.52
C ALA A 351 6.92 -14.73 -7.76
N GLY A 352 6.52 -15.91 -8.24
CA GLY A 352 5.56 -16.79 -7.55
C GLY A 352 6.18 -17.54 -6.36
N ALA A 353 5.35 -18.25 -5.58
CA ALA A 353 5.75 -18.87 -4.32
C ALA A 353 6.85 -19.97 -4.43
N TYR A 354 7.05 -20.57 -5.60
CA TYR A 354 8.05 -21.62 -5.83
C TYR A 354 9.43 -21.05 -6.17
N ASP A 355 9.49 -20.04 -7.04
CA ASP A 355 10.75 -19.42 -7.47
C ASP A 355 11.32 -18.44 -6.45
N ARG A 356 10.49 -17.98 -5.51
CA ARG A 356 10.87 -17.03 -4.47
C ARG A 356 12.00 -17.54 -3.58
N ILE A 357 11.99 -18.81 -3.18
CA ILE A 357 13.01 -19.38 -2.30
C ILE A 357 14.36 -19.47 -3.01
N THR A 358 14.36 -19.83 -4.30
CA THR A 358 15.58 -19.88 -5.13
C THR A 358 16.15 -18.48 -5.33
N ILE A 359 15.31 -17.50 -5.66
CA ILE A 359 15.75 -16.09 -5.83
C ILE A 359 16.20 -15.50 -4.49
N GLU A 360 15.57 -15.84 -3.36
CA GLU A 360 16.01 -15.42 -2.03
C GLU A 360 17.41 -15.96 -1.68
N ASN A 361 17.69 -17.22 -2.00
CA ASN A 361 19.03 -17.79 -1.80
C ASN A 361 20.08 -17.14 -2.70
N GLU A 362 19.79 -16.97 -3.99
CA GLU A 362 20.69 -16.27 -4.93
C GLU A 362 20.94 -14.82 -4.51
N LEU A 363 19.91 -14.15 -4.00
CA LEU A 363 20.01 -12.79 -3.48
C LEU A 363 20.92 -12.72 -2.25
N THR A 364 20.86 -13.71 -1.34
CA THR A 364 21.75 -13.75 -0.18
C THR A 364 23.21 -13.97 -0.59
N GLU A 365 23.48 -14.88 -1.53
CA GLU A 365 24.84 -15.15 -2.00
C GLU A 365 25.46 -13.92 -2.68
N GLU A 366 24.70 -13.22 -3.53
CA GLU A 366 25.17 -12.01 -4.21
C GLU A 366 25.30 -10.81 -3.25
N GLN A 367 24.50 -10.74 -2.19
CA GLN A 367 24.67 -9.74 -1.13
C GLN A 367 25.95 -9.97 -0.32
N GLU A 368 26.26 -11.20 0.05
CA GLU A 368 27.49 -11.55 0.76
C GLU A 368 28.74 -11.25 -0.09
N ARG A 369 28.70 -11.55 -1.40
CA ARG A 369 29.79 -11.21 -2.33
C ARG A 369 30.01 -9.70 -2.43
N LYS A 370 28.93 -8.93 -2.53
CA LYS A 370 28.99 -7.48 -2.56
C LYS A 370 29.60 -6.91 -1.28
N GLU A 371 29.16 -7.38 -0.12
CA GLU A 371 29.67 -6.93 1.18
C GLU A 371 31.17 -7.22 1.32
N PHE A 372 31.61 -8.42 0.92
CA PHE A 372 33.02 -8.78 0.90
C PHE A 372 33.86 -7.89 -0.04
N LEU A 373 33.36 -7.60 -1.25
CA LEU A 373 34.05 -6.70 -2.18
C LEU A 373 34.15 -5.27 -1.65
N ASP A 374 33.08 -4.76 -1.02
CA ASP A 374 33.07 -3.41 -0.44
C ASP A 374 34.09 -3.28 0.71
N GLU A 375 34.13 -4.26 1.62
CA GLU A 375 35.11 -4.30 2.71
C GLU A 375 36.56 -4.37 2.20
N THR A 376 36.82 -5.19 1.17
CA THR A 376 38.16 -5.32 0.60
C THR A 376 38.59 -4.08 -0.18
N LEU A 377 37.67 -3.43 -0.92
CA LEU A 377 37.92 -2.19 -1.65
C LEU A 377 38.28 -1.03 -0.73
N VAL A 378 37.66 -0.92 0.45
CA VAL A 378 38.03 0.09 1.46
C VAL A 378 39.50 -0.06 1.86
N GLY A 379 39.94 -1.29 2.15
CA GLY A 379 41.33 -1.58 2.49
C GLY A 379 42.31 -1.29 1.34
N GLN A 380 41.93 -1.61 0.10
CA GLN A 380 42.76 -1.37 -1.07
C GLN A 380 42.86 0.11 -1.45
N ARG A 381 41.76 0.87 -1.37
CA ARG A 381 41.76 2.33 -1.55
C ARG A 381 42.67 3.02 -0.55
N ARG A 382 42.66 2.55 0.71
CA ARG A 382 43.60 3.04 1.73
C ARG A 382 45.05 2.75 1.37
N ASN A 383 45.38 1.52 0.97
CA ASN A 383 46.74 1.14 0.55
C ASN A 383 47.20 1.94 -0.67
N LEU A 384 46.31 2.18 -1.64
CA LEU A 384 46.57 3.01 -2.81
C LEU A 384 46.91 4.46 -2.41
N LYS A 385 46.13 5.06 -1.50
CA LYS A 385 46.41 6.39 -0.93
C LYS A 385 47.75 6.44 -0.20
N GLU A 386 48.06 5.44 0.63
CA GLU A 386 49.34 5.35 1.35
C GLU A 386 50.54 5.30 0.38
N ARG A 387 50.44 4.50 -0.69
CA ARG A 387 51.50 4.42 -1.71
C ARG A 387 51.63 5.68 -2.57
N GLN A 388 50.52 6.35 -2.86
CA GLN A 388 50.55 7.66 -3.52
C GLN A 388 51.29 8.70 -2.67
N GLY A 389 51.03 8.72 -1.36
CA GLY A 389 51.73 9.60 -0.41
C GLY A 389 53.25 9.36 -0.43
N ILE A 390 53.67 8.10 -0.33
CA ILE A 390 55.09 7.71 -0.39
C ILE A 390 55.73 8.20 -1.71
N LEU A 391 55.09 7.92 -2.87
CA LEU A 391 55.60 8.36 -4.17
C LEU A 391 55.75 9.89 -4.25
N TRP A 392 54.77 10.63 -3.72
CA TRP A 392 54.79 12.09 -3.68
C TRP A 392 55.98 12.64 -2.88
N GLU A 393 56.30 12.02 -1.74
CA GLU A 393 57.47 12.41 -0.94
C GLU A 393 58.78 12.15 -1.70
N HIS A 394 58.93 11.00 -2.35
CA HIS A 394 60.10 10.71 -3.18
C HIS A 394 60.24 11.70 -4.35
N LEU A 395 59.13 12.06 -5.02
CA LEU A 395 59.11 13.06 -6.09
C LEU A 395 59.46 14.46 -5.57
N ARG A 396 58.98 14.84 -4.39
CA ARG A 396 59.30 16.12 -3.74
C ARG A 396 60.79 16.23 -3.44
N VAL A 397 61.37 15.17 -2.88
CA VAL A 397 62.81 15.09 -2.59
C VAL A 397 63.64 15.12 -3.88
N LEU A 398 63.21 14.42 -4.93
CA LEU A 398 63.87 14.45 -6.24
C LEU A 398 63.85 15.86 -6.85
N ARG A 399 62.69 16.54 -6.87
CA ARG A 399 62.53 17.90 -7.42
C ARG A 399 63.39 18.93 -6.68
N ARG A 400 63.44 18.85 -5.34
CA ARG A 400 64.33 19.67 -4.50
C ARG A 400 65.80 19.46 -4.86
N ARG A 401 66.24 18.22 -5.06
CA ARG A 401 67.64 17.91 -5.44
C ARG A 401 67.99 18.28 -6.87
N GLN A 402 67.03 18.26 -7.78
CA GLN A 402 67.21 18.70 -9.18
C GLN A 402 67.25 20.23 -9.32
N GLY A 403 67.14 20.97 -8.22
CA GLY A 403 67.29 22.43 -8.20
C GLY A 403 66.04 23.20 -8.66
N VAL A 404 64.88 22.54 -8.71
CA VAL A 404 63.59 23.20 -8.95
C VAL A 404 63.13 23.79 -7.61
N ILE A 405 63.26 25.11 -7.46
CA ILE A 405 62.75 25.84 -6.30
C ILE A 405 61.22 25.88 -6.42
N ASP A 406 60.52 25.21 -5.50
CA ASP A 406 59.07 25.35 -5.34
C ASP A 406 58.74 26.79 -4.95
N PHE A 407 58.02 27.52 -5.81
CA PHE A 407 57.47 28.84 -5.51
C PHE A 407 56.20 28.76 -4.64
N ASP A 408 56.16 27.88 -3.64
CA ASP A 408 55.01 27.75 -2.71
C ASP A 408 55.25 28.40 -1.33
N GLY A 409 56.29 29.23 -1.21
CA GLY A 409 56.53 30.03 0.01
C GLY A 409 55.70 31.31 0.13
N GLY A 410 54.64 31.49 -0.67
CA GLY A 410 53.97 32.79 -0.83
C GLY A 410 52.45 32.81 -0.96
N SER A 411 51.75 31.68 -0.87
CA SER A 411 50.29 31.74 -0.66
C SER A 411 50.05 31.99 0.82
N SER A 412 49.35 33.08 1.15
CA SER A 412 48.72 33.24 2.46
C SER A 412 48.12 31.89 2.86
N THR A 413 48.56 31.35 3.99
CA THR A 413 47.97 30.15 4.59
C THR A 413 46.46 30.41 4.68
N VAL A 414 45.69 29.91 3.73
CA VAL A 414 44.25 29.98 3.78
C VAL A 414 43.90 29.12 4.98
N ASN A 415 43.56 29.78 6.09
CA ASN A 415 43.18 29.06 7.30
C ASN A 415 41.83 28.38 7.00
N VAL A 416 41.87 27.08 6.69
CA VAL A 416 40.70 26.25 6.38
C VAL A 416 40.06 25.71 7.66
N GLU A 417 40.71 25.87 8.82
CA GLU A 417 40.23 25.45 10.14
C GLU A 417 38.82 25.96 10.48
N PRO A 418 38.42 27.22 10.20
CA PRO A 418 37.03 27.65 10.39
C PRO A 418 36.02 26.92 9.49
N VAL A 419 36.42 26.50 8.28
CA VAL A 419 35.56 25.72 7.36
C VAL A 419 35.46 24.27 7.81
N LEU A 420 36.56 23.69 8.32
CA LEU A 420 36.57 22.35 8.90
C LEU A 420 35.71 22.27 10.18
N LEU A 421 35.79 23.29 11.05
CA LEU A 421 34.94 23.38 12.23
C LEU A 421 33.46 23.50 11.85
N GLN A 422 33.11 24.29 10.83
CA GLN A 422 31.74 24.38 10.33
C GLN A 422 31.26 23.06 9.70
N LEU A 423 32.12 22.34 8.97
CA LEU A 423 31.79 21.02 8.42
C LEU A 423 31.60 19.96 9.51
N GLN A 424 32.43 19.98 10.56
CA GLN A 424 32.26 19.11 11.72
C GLN A 424 30.95 19.40 12.46
N GLU A 425 30.62 20.66 12.69
CA GLU A 425 29.35 21.05 13.32
C GLU A 425 28.14 20.61 12.47
N MET A 426 28.21 20.79 11.14
CA MET A 426 27.20 20.30 10.21
C MET A 426 27.09 18.76 10.26
N GLN A 427 28.20 18.03 10.25
CA GLN A 427 28.19 16.57 10.37
C GLN A 427 27.56 16.10 11.67
N ASP A 428 27.89 16.72 12.80
CA ASP A 428 27.37 16.31 14.10
C ASP A 428 25.86 16.57 14.19
N ASN A 429 25.39 17.69 13.65
CA ASN A 429 23.96 17.98 13.53
C ASN A 429 23.24 16.94 12.64
N THR A 430 23.79 16.64 11.46
CA THR A 430 23.21 15.65 10.54
C THR A 430 23.25 14.23 11.12
N LYS A 431 24.29 13.85 11.88
CA LYS A 431 24.34 12.56 12.61
C LYS A 431 23.24 12.47 13.67
N GLN A 432 22.98 13.56 14.40
CA GLN A 432 21.88 13.60 15.37
C GLN A 432 20.51 13.49 14.69
N GLU A 433 20.30 14.16 13.56
CA GLU A 433 19.07 14.03 12.77
C GLU A 433 18.86 12.60 12.26
N ARG A 434 19.94 11.95 11.80
CA ARG A 434 19.91 10.53 11.41
C ARG A 434 19.47 9.63 12.58
N GLN A 435 20.07 9.80 13.75
CA GLN A 435 19.72 9.01 14.94
C GLN A 435 18.26 9.22 15.36
N LYS A 436 17.75 10.46 15.30
CA LYS A 436 16.33 10.76 15.56
C LYS A 436 15.43 10.02 14.56
N LEU A 437 15.70 10.11 13.26
CA LEU A 437 14.94 9.40 12.24
C LEU A 437 15.01 7.87 12.41
N GLU A 438 16.19 7.31 12.70
CA GLU A 438 16.38 5.88 12.98
C GLU A 438 15.50 5.44 14.17
N SER A 439 15.49 6.22 15.25
CA SER A 439 14.67 5.94 16.43
C SER A 439 13.17 6.04 16.19
N GLU A 440 12.72 6.88 15.25
CA GLU A 440 11.31 7.02 14.88
C GLU A 440 10.86 5.93 13.89
N ILE A 441 11.78 5.39 13.08
CA ILE A 441 11.51 4.32 12.12
C ILE A 441 11.22 2.99 12.83
N GLN A 442 11.94 2.69 13.91
CA GLN A 442 11.78 1.44 14.65
C GLN A 442 10.34 1.22 15.18
N PRO A 443 9.72 2.16 15.92
CA PRO A 443 8.35 2.00 16.39
C PRO A 443 7.33 1.94 15.25
N LEU A 444 7.58 2.64 14.12
CA LEU A 444 6.73 2.53 12.92
C LEU A 444 6.78 1.15 12.28
N LYS A 445 7.94 0.50 12.26
CA LYS A 445 8.04 -0.90 11.78
C LYS A 445 7.29 -1.85 12.70
N GLU A 446 7.36 -1.63 14.02
CA GLU A 446 6.64 -2.44 15.01
C GLU A 446 5.12 -2.23 14.93
N SER A 447 4.65 -0.99 14.76
CA SER A 447 3.22 -0.68 14.57
C SER A 447 2.68 -1.32 13.29
N LEU A 448 3.40 -1.23 12.18
CA LEU A 448 3.02 -1.89 10.92
C LEU A 448 2.91 -3.40 11.07
N GLN A 449 3.83 -4.05 11.79
CA GLN A 449 3.73 -5.48 12.09
C GLN A 449 2.50 -5.81 12.95
N GLN A 450 2.16 -4.96 13.92
CA GLN A 450 0.97 -5.14 14.74
C GLN A 450 -0.32 -4.96 13.92
N ILE A 451 -0.41 -3.92 13.10
CA ILE A 451 -1.55 -3.67 12.21
C ILE A 451 -1.70 -4.81 11.20
N GLN A 452 -0.59 -5.30 10.61
CA GLN A 452 -0.64 -6.45 9.69
C GLN A 452 -1.20 -7.70 10.37
N ARG A 453 -0.81 -7.99 11.61
CA ARG A 453 -1.36 -9.13 12.38
C ARG A 453 -2.85 -8.93 12.64
N MET A 454 -3.27 -7.72 12.99
CA MET A 454 -4.68 -7.39 13.19
C MET A 454 -5.49 -7.54 11.90
N ILE A 455 -4.98 -7.07 10.76
CA ILE A 455 -5.62 -7.25 9.45
C ILE A 455 -5.79 -8.74 9.14
N ASN A 456 -4.75 -9.55 9.33
CA ASN A 456 -4.84 -11.00 9.07
C ASN A 456 -5.89 -11.67 9.96
N GLN A 457 -5.96 -11.29 11.24
CA GLN A 457 -6.98 -11.80 12.16
C GLN A 457 -8.40 -11.41 11.74
N LEU A 458 -8.61 -10.14 11.34
CA LEU A 458 -9.89 -9.64 10.88
C LEU A 458 -10.31 -10.29 9.54
N ASP A 459 -9.39 -10.49 8.59
CA ASP A 459 -9.64 -11.19 7.32
C ASP A 459 -10.05 -12.66 7.61
N ASP A 460 -9.36 -13.36 8.51
CA ASP A 460 -9.71 -14.72 8.91
C ASP A 460 -11.08 -14.80 9.59
N GLU A 461 -11.38 -13.87 10.49
CA GLU A 461 -12.68 -13.77 11.15
C GLU A 461 -13.80 -13.48 10.15
N GLN A 462 -13.58 -12.55 9.22
CA GLN A 462 -14.55 -12.23 8.17
C GLN A 462 -14.84 -13.47 7.31
N ASN A 463 -13.80 -14.17 6.83
CA ASN A 463 -13.94 -15.37 6.03
C ASN A 463 -14.75 -16.46 6.75
N ARG A 464 -14.48 -16.68 8.04
CA ARG A 464 -15.23 -17.64 8.86
C ARG A 464 -16.70 -17.22 9.03
N LYS A 465 -16.95 -15.95 9.34
CA LYS A 465 -18.32 -15.43 9.50
C LYS A 465 -19.10 -15.52 8.19
N THR A 466 -18.49 -15.17 7.05
CA THR A 466 -19.12 -15.28 5.73
C THR A 466 -19.48 -16.72 5.38
N GLN A 467 -18.59 -17.68 5.62
CA GLN A 467 -18.88 -19.10 5.39
C GLN A 467 -20.03 -19.61 6.27
N GLN A 468 -20.03 -19.25 7.55
CA GLN A 468 -21.10 -19.59 8.48
C GLN A 468 -22.44 -18.98 8.04
N LEU A 469 -22.46 -17.69 7.70
CA LEU A 469 -23.65 -16.98 7.21
C LEU A 469 -24.22 -17.65 5.96
N LYS A 470 -23.38 -18.04 5.00
CA LYS A 470 -23.83 -18.74 3.79
C LYS A 470 -24.56 -20.04 4.14
N THR A 471 -24.00 -20.85 5.04
CA THR A 471 -24.64 -22.10 5.45
C THR A 471 -25.92 -21.88 6.26
N GLU A 472 -25.95 -20.88 7.15
CA GLU A 472 -27.16 -20.54 7.90
C GLU A 472 -28.26 -20.01 6.96
N GLN A 473 -27.90 -19.23 5.93
CA GLN A 473 -28.81 -18.70 4.93
C GLN A 473 -29.40 -19.80 4.03
N GLU A 474 -28.58 -20.74 3.55
CA GLU A 474 -29.05 -21.91 2.79
C GLU A 474 -30.03 -22.76 3.61
N ASN A 475 -29.72 -23.00 4.89
CA ASN A 475 -30.59 -23.73 5.82
C ASN A 475 -31.92 -23.00 6.05
N TRP A 476 -31.87 -21.68 6.24
CA TRP A 476 -33.06 -20.84 6.42
C TRP A 476 -33.96 -20.86 5.18
N GLN A 477 -33.38 -20.73 3.98
CA GLN A 477 -34.12 -20.83 2.72
C GLN A 477 -34.79 -22.19 2.55
N GLN A 478 -34.09 -23.29 2.85
CA GLN A 478 -34.69 -24.63 2.80
C GLN A 478 -35.83 -24.79 3.81
N ALA A 479 -35.68 -24.25 5.02
CA ALA A 479 -36.73 -24.29 6.03
C ALA A 479 -37.95 -23.45 5.61
N GLN A 480 -37.73 -22.29 4.97
CA GLN A 480 -38.79 -21.45 4.41
C GLN A 480 -39.60 -22.19 3.34
N ILE A 481 -38.92 -22.90 2.44
CA ILE A 481 -39.58 -23.72 1.41
C ILE A 481 -40.43 -24.81 2.07
N LYS A 482 -39.88 -25.57 3.03
CA LYS A 482 -40.64 -26.63 3.74
C LYS A 482 -41.89 -26.10 4.43
N VAL A 483 -41.77 -24.96 5.10
CA VAL A 483 -42.91 -24.33 5.79
C VAL A 483 -43.97 -23.85 4.80
N ALA A 484 -43.56 -23.28 3.66
CA ALA A 484 -44.48 -22.90 2.59
C ALA A 484 -45.22 -24.11 2.00
N GLN A 485 -44.54 -25.25 1.83
CA GLN A 485 -45.16 -26.51 1.38
C GLN A 485 -46.19 -27.02 2.39
N MET A 486 -45.86 -27.00 3.69
CA MET A 486 -46.80 -27.41 4.74
C MET A 486 -48.03 -26.50 4.80
N GLN A 487 -47.86 -25.17 4.70
CA GLN A 487 -48.96 -24.22 4.64
C GLN A 487 -49.88 -24.46 3.44
N MET A 488 -49.30 -24.72 2.27
CA MET A 488 -50.07 -25.03 1.07
C MET A 488 -50.87 -26.32 1.25
N SER A 489 -50.25 -27.37 1.80
CA SER A 489 -50.97 -28.62 2.08
C SER A 489 -52.11 -28.41 3.07
N LEU A 490 -51.89 -27.58 4.10
CA LEU A 490 -52.90 -27.25 5.10
C LEU A 490 -54.10 -26.56 4.47
N GLY A 491 -53.88 -25.55 3.62
CA GLY A 491 -54.96 -24.86 2.89
C GLY A 491 -55.76 -25.82 2.00
N LEU A 492 -55.08 -26.71 1.26
CA LEU A 492 -55.76 -27.72 0.44
C LEU A 492 -56.59 -28.70 1.26
N TYR A 493 -56.11 -29.12 2.45
CA TYR A 493 -56.88 -30.00 3.34
C TYR A 493 -58.07 -29.27 3.98
N GLU A 494 -57.92 -28.01 4.39
CA GLU A 494 -59.03 -27.21 4.94
C GLU A 494 -60.14 -27.03 3.88
N GLU A 495 -59.78 -26.64 2.65
CA GLU A 495 -60.72 -26.46 1.54
C GLU A 495 -61.46 -27.75 1.15
N ALA A 496 -60.79 -28.90 1.29
CA ALA A 496 -61.35 -30.19 0.90
C ALA A 496 -62.21 -30.86 1.99
N LEU A 497 -61.82 -30.74 3.26
CA LEU A 497 -62.53 -31.40 4.38
C LEU A 497 -63.83 -30.69 4.75
N GLN A 498 -63.90 -29.38 4.56
CA GLN A 498 -65.04 -28.59 4.99
C GLN A 498 -66.34 -28.87 4.19
N PRO A 499 -66.32 -29.01 2.86
CA PRO A 499 -67.49 -29.47 2.09
C PRO A 499 -67.97 -30.87 2.50
N LEU A 500 -67.03 -31.78 2.82
CA LEU A 500 -67.35 -33.15 3.22
C LEU A 500 -68.01 -33.21 4.59
N GLN A 501 -67.53 -32.40 5.53
CA GLN A 501 -68.16 -32.23 6.83
C GLN A 501 -69.59 -31.70 6.68
N ASN A 502 -69.78 -30.66 5.84
CA ASN A 502 -71.12 -30.11 5.57
C ASN A 502 -72.07 -31.16 4.96
N GLN A 503 -71.60 -31.94 3.97
CA GLN A 503 -72.41 -33.00 3.35
C GLN A 503 -72.81 -34.10 4.34
N LEU A 504 -71.90 -34.52 5.23
CA LEU A 504 -72.21 -35.50 6.27
C LEU A 504 -73.16 -34.96 7.33
N ASP A 505 -73.00 -33.69 7.72
CA ASP A 505 -73.92 -33.03 8.65
C ASP A 505 -75.33 -32.91 8.06
N ASP A 506 -75.46 -32.57 6.77
CA ASP A 506 -76.72 -32.53 6.04
C ASP A 506 -77.36 -33.93 5.93
N MET A 507 -76.58 -34.96 5.55
CA MET A 507 -77.06 -36.35 5.48
C MET A 507 -77.54 -36.85 6.85
N LYS A 508 -76.79 -36.56 7.91
CA LYS A 508 -77.16 -36.92 9.28
C LYS A 508 -78.44 -36.19 9.73
N HIS A 509 -78.61 -34.93 9.35
CA HIS A 509 -79.82 -34.17 9.63
C HIS A 509 -81.05 -34.78 8.92
N HIS A 510 -80.95 -35.06 7.62
CA HIS A 510 -82.04 -35.66 6.85
C HIS A 510 -82.42 -37.06 7.35
N LEU A 511 -81.44 -37.91 7.69
CA LEU A 511 -81.70 -39.23 8.26
C LEU A 511 -82.26 -39.17 9.68
N GLY A 512 -81.87 -38.17 10.48
CA GLY A 512 -82.47 -37.92 11.78
C GLY A 512 -83.96 -37.56 11.69
N ILE A 513 -84.34 -36.73 10.71
CA ILE A 513 -85.74 -36.40 10.43
C ILE A 513 -86.52 -37.65 10.00
N LEU A 514 -85.95 -38.48 9.11
CA LEU A 514 -86.59 -39.72 8.65
C LEU A 514 -86.76 -40.75 9.78
N ALA A 515 -85.75 -40.88 10.66
CA ALA A 515 -85.82 -41.76 11.83
C ALA A 515 -86.92 -41.31 12.83
N GLN A 516 -87.08 -40.00 13.04
CA GLN A 516 -88.18 -39.44 13.86
C GLN A 516 -89.55 -39.61 13.21
N TRP A 517 -89.63 -39.67 11.88
CA TRP A 517 -90.89 -39.87 11.16
C TRP A 517 -91.34 -41.35 11.19
N LEU A 518 -90.40 -42.29 11.27
CA LEU A 518 -90.65 -43.73 11.28
C LEU A 518 -90.88 -44.31 12.69
N ASN A 519 -90.43 -43.62 13.75
CA ASN A 519 -90.73 -43.91 15.16
C ASN A 519 -91.33 -42.65 15.83
N PRO A 520 -92.66 -42.45 15.80
CA PRO A 520 -93.32 -41.31 16.43
C PRO A 520 -93.28 -41.32 17.97
#